data_AF-A0A971KWN7-F1
#
_entry.id   AF-A0A971KWN7-F1
#
_cell.length_a   1.000
_cell.length_b   1.000
_cell.length_c   1.000
_cell.angle_alpha   90.00
_cell.angle_beta   90.00
_cell.angle_gamma   90.00
#
_symmetry.space_group_name_H-M   'P 1'
#
loop_
_entity.id
_entity.type
_entity.pdbx_description
1 polymer ?
#
loop_
_entity_poly.entity_id
_entity_poly.type
_entity_poly.pdbx_seq_one_letter_code
_entity_poly.pdbx_strand_id
1 'polypeptide(L)'
;MLQMKRQQPQLNIDTEPVRVHIDQYECFAELGYINFFDIARIQKQKGYQRVMEYIARTARDGDRLAAIELGGNPIADIAEEKSNSTPEGEPVKLPFPRPRFNVTRS
;
A
#
# COMPACT_ATOMS: atom_id res chain seq x y z
N MET A 1 55.59 -19.86 57.94
CA MET A 1 54.65 -20.60 57.07
C MET A 1 53.71 -19.56 56.46
N LEU A 2 53.72 -19.38 55.15
CA LEU A 2 52.94 -18.33 54.46
C LEU A 2 51.55 -18.87 54.10
N GLN A 3 50.49 -18.27 54.63
CA GLN A 3 49.10 -18.65 54.34
C GLN A 3 48.55 -17.75 53.23
N MET A 4 48.33 -18.30 52.04
CA MET A 4 47.76 -17.58 50.90
C MET A 4 46.26 -17.87 50.82
N LYS A 5 45.43 -16.90 51.19
CA LYS A 5 43.96 -17.00 51.08
C LYS A 5 43.52 -16.45 49.72
N ARG A 6 42.98 -17.32 48.86
CA ARG A 6 42.44 -16.93 47.55
C ARG A 6 40.94 -16.64 47.69
N GLN A 7 40.52 -15.41 47.42
CA GLN A 7 39.09 -15.08 47.31
C GLN A 7 38.59 -15.46 45.90
N GLN A 8 37.40 -16.06 45.82
CA GLN A 8 36.78 -16.37 44.54
C GLN A 8 36.27 -15.09 43.87
N PRO A 9 36.41 -14.94 42.54
CA PRO A 9 35.89 -13.78 41.83
C PRO A 9 34.36 -13.76 41.93
N GLN A 10 33.79 -12.61 42.32
CA GLN A 10 32.36 -12.36 42.26
C GLN A 10 32.03 -11.74 40.91
N LEU A 11 31.09 -12.35 40.19
CA LEU A 11 30.58 -11.86 38.91
C LEU A 11 29.20 -11.23 39.16
N ASN A 12 29.14 -9.90 39.03
CA ASN A 12 27.87 -9.17 39.00
C ASN A 12 27.55 -8.82 37.54
N ILE A 13 26.41 -9.28 37.05
CA ILE A 13 25.90 -8.97 35.71
C ILE A 13 24.68 -8.06 35.89
N ASP A 14 24.85 -6.78 35.58
CA ASP A 14 23.74 -5.84 35.45
C ASP A 14 23.28 -5.80 33.99
N THR A 15 22.00 -6.11 33.75
CA THR A 15 21.41 -6.05 32.41
C THR A 15 20.18 -5.14 32.44
N GLU A 16 20.19 -4.11 31.60
CA GLU A 16 19.02 -3.26 31.40
C GLU A 16 18.04 -3.93 30.42
N PRO A 17 16.73 -3.94 30.71
CA PRO A 17 15.74 -4.48 29.79
C PRO A 17 15.69 -3.66 28.49
N VAL A 18 15.52 -4.35 27.37
CA VAL A 18 15.30 -3.74 26.05
C VAL A 18 13.81 -3.64 25.79
N ARG A 19 13.36 -2.51 25.25
CA ARG A 19 11.99 -2.29 24.78
C ARG A 19 11.95 -2.43 23.26
N VAL A 20 11.04 -3.27 22.77
CA VAL A 20 10.80 -3.46 21.33
C VAL A 20 9.46 -2.81 20.98
N HIS A 21 9.50 -1.86 20.07
CA HIS A 21 8.32 -1.29 19.42
C HIS A 21 8.08 -2.02 18.09
N ILE A 22 6.88 -2.57 17.92
CA ILE A 22 6.47 -3.31 16.72
C ILE A 22 5.38 -2.50 16.02
N ASP A 23 5.72 -1.96 14.85
CA ASP A 23 4.78 -1.25 13.99
C ASP A 23 4.22 -2.22 12.95
N GLN A 24 2.92 -2.51 13.07
CA GLN A 24 2.17 -3.43 12.23
C GLN A 24 1.25 -2.73 11.23
N TYR A 25 1.38 -1.41 11.06
CA TYR A 25 0.42 -0.62 10.28
C TYR A 25 0.23 -1.16 8.86
N GLU A 26 1.33 -1.47 8.15
CA GLU A 26 1.26 -1.98 6.77
C GLU A 26 0.61 -3.36 6.68
N CYS A 27 0.86 -4.24 7.65
CA CYS A 27 0.23 -5.57 7.71
C CYS A 27 -1.29 -5.47 7.80
N PHE A 28 -1.78 -4.58 8.67
CA PHE A 28 -3.21 -4.34 8.84
C PHE A 28 -3.82 -3.59 7.65
N ALA A 29 -3.07 -2.65 7.07
CA ALA A 29 -3.51 -1.92 5.90
C ALA A 29 -3.78 -2.85 4.71
N GLU A 30 -2.93 -3.85 4.48
CA GLU A 30 -3.12 -4.84 3.42
C GLU A 30 -4.38 -5.70 3.60
N LEU A 31 -4.79 -5.93 4.86
CA LEU A 31 -6.03 -6.63 5.21
C LEU A 31 -7.28 -5.73 5.18
N GLY A 32 -7.12 -4.47 4.76
CA GLY A 32 -8.21 -3.49 4.70
C GLY A 32 -8.42 -2.69 5.98
N TYR A 33 -7.62 -2.90 7.03
CA TYR A 33 -7.68 -2.14 8.28
C TYR A 33 -6.79 -0.88 8.19
N ILE A 34 -7.20 0.06 7.35
CA ILE A 34 -6.53 1.35 7.12
C ILE A 34 -7.25 2.44 7.91
N ASN A 35 -6.52 3.42 8.45
CA ASN A 35 -7.15 4.56 9.11
C ASN A 35 -7.91 5.46 8.10
N PHE A 36 -8.91 6.21 8.59
CA PHE A 36 -9.79 7.01 7.73
C PHE A 36 -9.04 8.08 6.92
N PHE A 37 -8.02 8.72 7.49
CA PHE A 37 -7.26 9.77 6.80
C PHE A 37 -6.45 9.24 5.62
N ASP A 38 -5.84 8.07 5.77
CA ASP A 38 -5.07 7.42 4.72
C ASP A 38 -5.98 6.87 3.62
N ILE A 39 -7.14 6.31 3.99
CA ILE A 39 -8.19 5.95 3.01
C ILE A 39 -8.60 7.18 2.21
N ALA A 40 -8.91 8.30 2.88
CA ALA A 40 -9.31 9.53 2.23
C ALA A 40 -8.23 10.03 1.24
N ARG A 41 -6.94 9.96 1.62
CA ARG A 41 -5.83 10.33 0.73
C ARG A 41 -5.75 9.43 -0.50
N ILE A 42 -5.83 8.11 -0.31
CA ILE A 42 -5.81 7.12 -1.40
C ILE A 42 -7.00 7.36 -2.35
N GLN A 43 -8.21 7.53 -1.81
CA GLN A 43 -9.42 7.72 -2.61
C GLN A 43 -9.44 9.06 -3.34
N LYS A 44 -8.87 10.12 -2.75
CA LYS A 44 -8.67 11.39 -3.47
C LYS A 44 -7.84 11.20 -4.73
N GLN A 45 -6.71 10.48 -4.63
CA GLN A 45 -5.84 10.24 -5.77
C GLN A 45 -6.49 9.32 -6.81
N LYS A 46 -7.11 8.23 -6.38
CA LYS A 46 -7.86 7.31 -7.26
C LYS A 46 -9.02 8.03 -7.96
N GLY A 47 -9.76 8.88 -7.24
CA GLY A 47 -10.85 9.67 -7.80
C GLY A 47 -10.36 10.64 -8.88
N TYR A 48 -9.28 11.38 -8.60
CA TYR A 48 -8.68 12.26 -9.60
C TYR A 48 -8.25 11.50 -10.86
N GLN A 49 -7.55 10.38 -10.70
CA GLN A 49 -7.10 9.56 -11.81
C GLN A 49 -8.28 9.07 -12.68
N ARG A 50 -9.33 8.54 -12.04
CA ARG A 50 -10.54 8.09 -12.75
C ARG A 50 -11.24 9.20 -13.53
N VAL A 51 -11.30 10.41 -12.95
CA VAL A 51 -11.89 11.56 -13.66
C VAL A 51 -11.04 11.95 -14.88
N MET A 52 -9.71 11.98 -14.75
CA MET A 52 -8.83 12.27 -15.88
C MET A 52 -8.91 11.21 -16.99
N GLU A 53 -8.94 9.93 -16.63
CA GLU A 53 -9.14 8.82 -17.56
C GLU A 53 -10.49 8.92 -18.29
N TYR A 54 -11.55 9.28 -17.56
CA TYR A 54 -12.88 9.49 -18.13
C TYR A 54 -12.89 10.65 -19.12
N ILE A 55 -12.26 11.79 -18.78
CA ILE A 55 -12.14 12.94 -19.68
C ILE A 55 -11.38 12.55 -20.94
N ALA A 56 -10.23 11.89 -20.80
CA ALA A 56 -9.40 11.48 -21.94
C ALA A 56 -10.14 10.48 -22.85
N ARG A 57 -10.89 9.53 -22.29
CA ARG A 57 -11.73 8.62 -23.09
C ARG A 57 -12.86 9.38 -23.79
N THR A 58 -13.55 10.27 -23.08
CA THR A 58 -14.66 11.04 -23.65
C THR A 58 -14.19 11.94 -24.80
N ALA A 59 -13.03 12.59 -24.66
CA ALA A 59 -12.43 13.37 -25.74
C ALA A 59 -12.12 12.49 -26.97
N ARG A 60 -11.49 11.33 -26.78
CA ARG A 60 -11.21 10.37 -27.88
C ARG A 60 -12.48 9.88 -28.57
N ASP A 61 -13.53 9.57 -27.81
CA ASP A 61 -14.85 9.20 -28.36
C ASP A 61 -15.42 10.37 -29.19
N GLY A 62 -15.31 11.60 -28.68
CA GLY A 62 -15.73 12.81 -29.37
C GLY A 62 -14.98 13.02 -30.69
N ASP A 63 -13.66 12.84 -30.71
CA ASP A 63 -12.85 12.94 -31.93
C ASP A 63 -13.25 11.90 -32.98
N ARG A 64 -13.52 10.66 -32.56
CA ARG A 64 -14.03 9.58 -33.44
C ARG A 64 -15.40 9.92 -34.02
N LEU A 65 -16.30 10.49 -33.22
CA LEU A 65 -17.63 10.90 -33.67
C LEU A 65 -17.58 12.14 -34.58
N ALA A 66 -16.65 13.06 -34.33
CA ALA A 66 -16.45 14.23 -35.18
C ALA A 66 -15.90 13.87 -36.57
N ALA A 67 -15.22 12.72 -36.69
CA ALA A 67 -14.66 12.20 -37.93
C ALA A 67 -15.48 11.03 -38.52
N ILE A 68 -16.77 10.92 -38.18
CA ILE A 68 -17.64 9.80 -38.57
C ILE A 68 -17.79 9.66 -40.09
N GLU A 69 -17.62 10.76 -40.83
CA GLU A 69 -17.65 10.77 -42.30
C GLU A 69 -16.48 10.00 -42.94
N LEU A 70 -15.40 9.75 -42.20
CA LEU A 70 -14.28 8.93 -42.66
C LEU A 70 -14.63 7.43 -42.76
N GLY A 71 -15.85 7.05 -42.38
CA GLY A 71 -16.36 5.68 -42.43
C GLY A 71 -16.13 4.90 -41.15
N GLY A 72 -16.29 3.57 -41.23
CA GLY A 72 -16.30 2.68 -40.06
C GLY A 72 -17.66 2.65 -39.35
N ASN A 73 -17.67 2.16 -38.10
CA ASN A 73 -18.88 2.11 -37.27
C ASN A 73 -18.60 2.57 -35.83
N PRO A 74 -18.17 3.83 -35.63
CA PRO A 74 -17.71 4.31 -34.32
C PRO A 74 -18.77 4.23 -33.24
N ILE A 75 -20.06 4.30 -33.59
CA ILE A 75 -21.16 4.15 -32.62
C ILE A 75 -21.21 2.72 -32.06
N ALA A 76 -21.10 1.70 -32.93
CA ALA A 76 -21.09 0.31 -32.49
C ALA A 76 -19.81 -0.03 -31.71
N ASP A 77 -18.64 0.44 -32.18
CA ASP A 77 -17.35 0.21 -31.53
C ASP A 77 -17.34 0.80 -30.10
N ILE A 78 -17.79 2.06 -29.95
CA ILE A 78 -17.92 2.72 -28.65
C ILE A 78 -18.92 1.97 -27.76
N ALA A 79 -20.04 1.47 -28.31
CA ALA A 79 -21.01 0.71 -27.55
C ALA A 79 -20.42 -0.63 -27.04
N GLU A 80 -19.66 -1.33 -27.87
CA GLU A 80 -18.95 -2.56 -27.50
C GLU A 80 -17.91 -2.29 -26.40
N GLU A 81 -17.05 -1.29 -26.57
CA GLU A 81 -16.05 -0.87 -25.57
C GLU A 81 -16.70 -0.54 -24.20
N LYS A 82 -17.92 0.01 -24.20
CA LYS A 82 -18.65 0.39 -22.97
C LYS A 82 -19.48 -0.75 -22.38
N SER A 83 -19.78 -1.79 -23.16
CA SER A 83 -20.66 -2.90 -22.75
C SER A 83 -20.05 -3.75 -21.64
N ASN A 84 -18.72 -3.79 -21.52
CA ASN A 84 -17.99 -4.60 -20.55
C ASN A 84 -17.22 -3.70 -19.58
N SER A 85 -17.90 -3.24 -18.53
CA SER A 85 -17.26 -2.56 -17.40
C SER A 85 -17.24 -3.48 -16.19
N THR A 86 -16.40 -4.52 -16.22
CA THR A 86 -16.13 -5.29 -15.00
C THR A 86 -15.18 -4.46 -14.14
N PRO A 87 -15.54 -4.08 -12.91
CA PRO A 87 -14.59 -3.48 -12.01
C PRO A 87 -13.48 -4.50 -11.76
N GLU A 88 -12.25 -4.19 -12.19
CA GLU A 88 -11.11 -4.98 -11.77
C GLU A 88 -10.99 -4.88 -10.25
N GLY A 89 -11.05 -6.03 -9.58
CA GLY A 89 -10.78 -6.10 -8.15
C GLY A 89 -9.35 -5.68 -7.88
N GLU A 90 -9.10 -5.00 -6.76
CA GLU A 90 -7.73 -4.68 -6.38
C GLU A 90 -6.98 -5.97 -6.07
N PRO A 91 -5.87 -6.26 -6.77
CA PRO A 91 -5.11 -7.48 -6.52
C PRO A 91 -4.48 -7.41 -5.13
N VAL A 92 -4.48 -8.54 -4.41
CA VAL A 92 -3.71 -8.68 -3.17
C VAL A 92 -2.23 -8.53 -3.53
N LYS A 93 -1.54 -7.60 -2.87
CA LYS A 93 -0.09 -7.45 -3.05
C LYS A 93 0.62 -8.59 -2.33
N LEU A 94 1.58 -9.19 -3.02
CA LEU A 94 2.40 -10.26 -2.49
C LEU A 94 3.88 -9.92 -2.74
N PRO A 95 4.78 -10.24 -1.79
CA PRO A 95 4.51 -10.83 -0.47
C PRO A 95 3.85 -9.84 0.50
N PHE A 96 3.12 -10.34 1.49
CA PHE A 96 2.54 -9.50 2.55
C PHE A 96 3.64 -8.69 3.26
N PRO A 97 3.36 -7.42 3.60
CA PRO A 97 4.31 -6.58 4.33
C PRO A 97 4.63 -7.18 5.70
N ARG A 98 5.88 -6.99 6.14
CA ARG A 98 6.36 -7.42 7.45
C ARG A 98 6.29 -6.26 8.45
N PRO A 99 6.07 -6.55 9.74
CA PRO A 99 6.09 -5.51 10.75
C PRO A 99 7.49 -4.89 10.85
N ARG A 100 7.54 -3.59 11.17
CA ARG A 100 8.78 -2.87 11.46
C ARG A 100 9.10 -2.97 12.94
N PHE A 101 10.36 -3.26 13.25
CA PHE A 101 10.84 -3.40 14.62
C PHE A 101 11.78 -2.24 14.96
N ASN A 102 11.55 -1.59 16.10
CA ASN A 102 12.46 -0.61 16.68
C ASN A 102 12.82 -1.04 18.10
N VAL A 103 14.11 -1.14 18.40
CA VAL A 103 14.62 -1.60 19.69
C VAL A 103 15.27 -0.43 20.42
N THR A 104 14.84 -0.18 21.65
CA THR A 104 15.35 0.89 22.51
C THR A 104 15.84 0.31 23.83
N ARG A 105 16.99 0.79 24.32
CA ARG A 105 17.44 0.50 25.69
C ARG A 105 16.68 1.39 26.66
N SER A 106 16.34 0.83 27.83
CA SER A 106 15.63 1.54 28.90
C SER A 106 16.52 2.56 29.58
#